data_AF-A0A259LPK6-F1
#
_entry.id   AF-A0A259LPK6-F1
#
_cell.length_a   1.000
_cell.length_b   1.000
_cell.length_c   1.000
_cell.angle_alpha   90.00
_cell.angle_beta   90.00
_cell.angle_gamma   90.00
#
_symmetry.space_group_name_H-M   'P 1'
#
loop_
_entity.id
_entity.type
_entity.pdbx_description
1 polymer ?
#
loop_
_entity_poly.entity_id
_entity_poly.type
_entity_poly.pdbx_seq_one_letter_code
_entity_poly.pdbx_strand_id
1 'polypeptide(L)' 'RPSTLLSHAAFGPEAFGALVALYEHRTYFAGKLWGLNPFDQWGVERGKTMAGRIKAVLKTPEKAADPVTAALLKQIF' A
#
# COMPACT_ATOMS: atom_id res chain seq x y z
N ARG A 1 -0.33 -21.78 -22.24
CA ARG A 1 -0.42 -20.56 -21.40
C ARG A 1 -1.50 -20.81 -20.35
N PRO A 2 -1.20 -20.76 -19.03
CA PRO A 2 -2.20 -20.99 -18.00
C PRO A 2 -3.11 -19.77 -17.82
N SER A 3 -4.40 -20.01 -17.57
CA SER A 3 -5.42 -19.00 -17.29
C SER A 3 -6.51 -19.58 -16.39
N THR A 4 -7.16 -18.72 -15.60
CA THR A 4 -8.32 -19.10 -14.78
C THR A 4 -9.54 -18.32 -15.26
N LEU A 5 -10.63 -19.03 -15.56
CA LEU A 5 -11.94 -18.44 -15.84
C LEU A 5 -12.87 -18.71 -14.66
N LEU A 6 -13.41 -17.65 -14.08
CA LEU A 6 -14.49 -17.73 -13.09
C LEU A 6 -15.79 -17.34 -13.81
N SER A 7 -16.79 -18.22 -13.79
CA SER A 7 -18.08 -18.00 -14.44
C SER A 7 -19.20 -18.04 -13.41
N HIS A 8 -20.22 -17.21 -13.61
CA HIS A 8 -21.40 -17.14 -12.78
C HIS A 8 -22.62 -16.88 -13.67
N ALA A 9 -23.78 -17.48 -13.35
CA ALA A 9 -24.96 -17.39 -14.21
C ALA A 9 -25.56 -15.97 -14.29
N ALA A 10 -25.52 -15.22 -13.18
CA ALA A 10 -25.93 -13.81 -13.13
C ALA A 10 -25.07 -13.03 -12.12
N PHE A 11 -24.56 -11.87 -12.48
CA PHE A 11 -23.66 -11.11 -11.60
C PHE A 11 -24.42 -10.06 -10.78
N GLY A 12 -25.07 -10.52 -9.71
CA GLY A 12 -25.77 -9.70 -8.72
C GLY A 12 -24.95 -9.43 -7.46
N PRO A 13 -25.53 -8.74 -6.46
CA PRO A 13 -24.86 -8.39 -5.20
C PRO A 13 -24.25 -9.58 -4.46
N GLU A 14 -24.97 -10.70 -4.41
CA GLU A 14 -24.48 -11.94 -3.79
C GLU A 14 -23.23 -12.48 -4.50
N ALA A 15 -23.29 -12.60 -5.83
CA ALA A 15 -22.17 -13.09 -6.65
C ALA A 15 -20.93 -12.18 -6.53
N PHE A 16 -21.15 -10.87 -6.47
CA PHE A 16 -20.07 -9.90 -6.24
C PHE A 16 -19.44 -10.08 -4.85
N GLY A 17 -20.26 -10.19 -3.80
CA GLY A 17 -19.78 -10.44 -2.44
C GLY A 17 -18.98 -11.74 -2.32
N ALA A 18 -19.47 -12.81 -2.95
CA ALA A 18 -18.77 -14.09 -3.00
C ALA A 18 -17.41 -13.99 -3.73
N LEU A 19 -17.34 -13.21 -4.82
CA LEU A 19 -16.09 -12.98 -5.54
C LEU A 19 -15.07 -12.21 -4.68
N VAL A 20 -15.51 -11.18 -3.96
CA VAL A 20 -14.64 -10.43 -3.02
C VAL A 20 -14.13 -11.36 -1.92
N ALA A 21 -15.03 -12.09 -1.26
CA ALA A 21 -14.69 -13.04 -0.20
C ALA A 21 -13.70 -14.13 -0.69
N LEU A 22 -13.86 -14.61 -1.92
CA LEU A 22 -12.91 -15.56 -2.52
C LEU A 22 -11.48 -14.97 -2.58
N TYR A 23 -11.33 -13.71 -3.01
CA TYR A 23 -10.02 -13.06 -3.09
C TYR A 23 -9.45 -12.67 -1.72
N GLU A 24 -10.30 -12.32 -0.75
CA GLU A 24 -9.89 -12.12 0.65
C GLU A 24 -9.33 -13.41 1.25
N HIS A 25 -10.04 -14.53 1.10
CA HIS A 25 -9.58 -15.83 1.59
C HIS A 25 -8.34 -16.33 0.86
N ARG A 26 -8.22 -16.09 -0.46
CA ARG A 26 -6.99 -16.39 -1.21
C ARG A 26 -5.80 -15.64 -0.64
N THR A 27 -5.95 -14.35 -0.36
CA THR A 27 -4.89 -13.51 0.20
C THR A 27 -4.53 -13.94 1.63
N TYR A 28 -5.54 -14.21 2.46
CA TYR A 28 -5.36 -14.76 3.80
C TYR A 28 -4.57 -16.08 3.78
N PHE A 29 -4.97 -17.02 2.92
CA PHE A 29 -4.33 -18.33 2.82
C PHE A 29 -2.87 -18.20 2.39
N ALA A 30 -2.57 -17.34 1.40
CA ALA A 30 -1.19 -17.06 1.00
C ALA A 30 -0.36 -16.49 2.15
N GLY A 31 -0.92 -15.56 2.93
CA GLY A 31 -0.28 -15.02 4.13
C GLY A 31 0.04 -16.12 5.15
N LYS A 32 -0.93 -17.00 5.44
CA LYS A 32 -0.72 -18.15 6.34
C LYS A 32 0.32 -19.14 5.82
N LEU A 33 0.29 -19.45 4.53
CA LEU A 33 1.25 -20.34 3.89
C LEU A 33 2.69 -19.82 4.02
N TRP A 34 2.88 -18.50 3.95
CA TRP A 34 4.19 -17.87 4.09
C TRP A 34 4.55 -17.47 5.53
N GLY A 35 3.71 -17.79 6.52
CA GLY A 35 3.96 -17.39 7.91
C GLY A 35 3.93 -15.87 8.14
N LEU A 36 3.24 -15.13 7.28
CA LEU A 36 3.07 -13.68 7.36
C LEU A 36 1.74 -13.33 8.04
N ASN A 37 1.67 -12.11 8.58
CA ASN A 37 0.41 -11.55 9.04
C ASN A 37 -0.26 -10.76 7.88
N PRO A 38 -1.34 -11.25 7.27
CA PRO A 38 -1.99 -10.55 6.16
C PRO A 38 -2.87 -9.37 6.63
N PHE A 39 -2.96 -9.12 7.93
CA PHE A 39 -3.83 -8.11 8.52
C PHE A 39 -3.09 -6.88 9.08
N ASP A 40 -1.76 -6.82 8.96
CA ASP A 40 -0.99 -5.64 9.35
C ASP A 40 -0.38 -4.89 8.14
N GLN A 41 0.15 -3.71 8.43
CA GLN A 41 0.66 -2.79 7.41
C GLN A 41 1.75 -1.86 7.96
N TRP A 42 2.71 -2.41 8.72
CA TRP A 42 3.78 -1.62 9.37
C TRP A 42 4.62 -0.78 8.39
N GLY A 43 4.73 -1.20 7.13
CA GLY A 43 5.51 -0.53 6.10
C GLY A 43 5.10 0.93 5.82
N VAL A 44 3.89 1.35 6.21
CA VAL A 44 3.40 2.72 5.95
C VAL A 44 3.94 3.76 6.94
N GLU A 45 4.36 3.34 8.14
CA GLU A 45 4.59 4.26 9.26
C GLU A 45 5.83 5.14 9.07
N ARG A 46 6.91 4.60 8.50
CA ARG A 46 8.12 5.37 8.22
C ARG A 46 7.85 6.46 7.19
N GLY A 47 7.06 6.15 6.15
CA GLY A 47 6.65 7.12 5.13
C GLY A 47 5.84 8.27 5.72
N LYS A 48 4.83 7.97 6.55
CA LYS A 48 4.03 8.99 7.25
C LYS A 48 4.90 9.91 8.12
N THR A 49 5.82 9.32 8.89
CA THR A 49 6.72 10.09 9.76
C THR A 49 7.66 10.98 8.95
N MET A 50 8.25 10.45 7.87
CA MET A 50 9.13 11.21 6.99
C MET A 50 8.39 12.35 6.29
N ALA A 51 7.19 12.10 5.77
CA ALA A 51 6.36 13.13 5.16
C ALA A 51 6.06 14.27 6.13
N GLY A 52 5.78 13.98 7.41
CA GLY A 52 5.59 14.98 8.45
C GLY A 52 6.83 15.86 8.67
N ARG A 53 8.02 15.25 8.73
CA ARG A 53 9.30 15.97 8.87
C ARG A 53 9.60 16.86 7.66
N ILE A 54 9.39 16.33 6.45
CA ILE A 54 9.60 17.07 5.20
C ILE A 54 8.64 18.26 5.12
N LYS A 55 7.37 18.06 5.49
CA LYS A 55 6.35 19.11 5.50
C LYS A 55 6.77 20.32 6.36
N ALA A 56 7.45 20.09 7.48
CA ALA A 56 7.91 21.16 8.37
C ALA A 56 9.02 22.03 7.78
N VAL A 57 9.78 21.52 6.80
CA VAL A 57 10.96 22.19 6.22
C VAL A 57 10.77 22.62 4.77
N LEU A 58 9.56 22.53 4.21
CA LEU A 58 9.28 22.89 2.81
C LEU A 58 9.73 24.31 2.43
N LYS A 59 9.60 25.27 3.34
CA LYS A 59 10.02 26.68 3.14
C LYS A 59 11.43 26.98 3.68
N THR A 60 12.08 26.00 4.31
CA THR A 60 13.44 26.13 4.86
C THR A 60 14.26 24.88 4.50
N PRO A 61 14.55 24.63 3.21
CA PRO A 61 15.17 23.40 2.74
C PRO A 61 16.52 23.07 3.39
N GLU A 62 17.26 24.09 3.83
CA GLU A 62 18.53 23.96 4.55
C GLU A 62 18.42 23.24 5.91
N LYS A 63 17.20 23.16 6.48
CA LYS A 63 16.92 22.44 7.73
C LYS A 63 16.49 20.99 7.51
N ALA A 64 16.47 20.50 6.27
CA ALA A 64 16.12 19.12 5.99
C ALA A 64 17.13 18.13 6.60
N ALA A 65 16.65 16.93 6.92
CA ALA A 65 17.40 15.94 7.69
C ALA A 65 18.60 15.34 6.93
N ASP A 66 18.61 15.42 5.60
CA ASP A 66 19.70 14.92 4.77
C ASP A 66 19.93 15.82 3.53
N PRO A 67 21.14 15.79 2.95
CA PRO A 67 21.50 16.67 1.83
C PRO A 67 20.71 16.41 0.54
N VAL A 68 20.28 15.17 0.28
CA VAL A 68 19.53 14.83 -0.94
C VAL A 68 18.13 15.40 -0.84
N THR A 69 17.46 15.20 0.29
CA THR A 69 16.15 15.81 0.56
C THR A 69 16.24 17.35 0.52
N ALA A 70 17.28 17.95 1.11
CA ALA A 70 17.49 19.40 1.04
C ALA A 70 17.64 19.90 -0.40
N ALA A 71 18.45 19.21 -1.21
CA ALA A 71 18.70 19.57 -2.60
C ALA A 71 17.43 19.46 -3.45
N LEU A 72 16.65 18.38 -3.28
CA LEU A 72 15.38 18.20 -4.00
C LEU A 72 14.35 19.25 -3.59
N LEU A 73 14.25 19.59 -2.31
CA LEU A 73 13.33 20.63 -1.85
C LEU A 73 13.65 21.99 -2.49
N LYS A 74 14.93 22.38 -2.60
CA LYS A 74 15.36 23.62 -3.28
C LYS A 74 15.06 23.65 -4.78
N GLN A 75 14.91 22.50 -5.42
CA GLN A 75 14.57 22.43 -6.84
C GLN A 75 13.06 22.56 -7.09
N ILE A 76 12.24 22.13 -6.12
CA ILE A 76 10.79 22.08 -6.24
C ILE A 76 10.13 23.33 -5.65
N PHE A 77 10.70 23.89 -4.57
CA PHE A 77 10.17 25.03 -3.81
C PHE A 77 11.24 26.12 -3.65
#